data_AF-A0AAX6GG11-F1
#
_entry.id   AF-A0AAX6GG11-F1
#
_cell.length_a   1.000
_cell.length_b   1.000
_cell.length_c   1.000
_cell.angle_alpha   90.00
_cell.angle_beta   90.00
_cell.angle_gamma   90.00
#
_symmetry.space_group_name_H-M   'P 1'
#
loop_
_entity.id
_entity.type
_entity.pdbx_description
1 polymer ?
#
loop_
_entity_poly.entity_id
_entity_poly.type
_entity_poly.pdbx_seq_one_letter_code
_entity_poly.pdbx_strand_id
1 'polypeptide(L)'
;MSKLIPGKVYREIVGSAYYVAPEVLKRKYGKEIDVWSAGVILYILLSGVPPFWAETEKGIFDAILEGEIDFESSPWPSISESAKDLVRRMLTQDPKKRITSAQVLEHPWIKEGGASDRPIDSAVLSRMKQFRAMNKLKKLALKVIAENLSEDEIKGLKQMFTNMDTDNSGSITYEELKTGLTRLGSKLSETEVKQLMEAADVDGNGTIDYIEFVTATLHRHKLESEQNLRSAFGYFDKDGSGFITMDELEAAMKEHGLGDDTTIKEIISEVDTDNDGRINYEEFCAMMRSGSANPQQAMKLKY
;
A
#
# COMPACT_ATOMS: atom_id res chain seq x y z
N MET A 1 -5.10 -7.91 14.97
CA MET A 1 -5.30 -7.12 16.21
C MET A 1 -4.45 -7.69 17.34
N SER A 2 -3.34 -7.02 17.68
CA SER A 2 -2.55 -7.34 18.87
C SER A 2 -3.31 -6.97 20.13
N LYS A 3 -3.48 -7.92 21.07
CA LYS A 3 -4.17 -7.69 22.36
C LYS A 3 -3.37 -6.70 23.23
N LEU A 4 -3.76 -5.44 23.25
CA LEU A 4 -3.23 -4.43 24.18
C LEU A 4 -3.87 -4.59 25.57
N ILE A 5 -3.05 -4.53 26.63
CA ILE A 5 -3.48 -4.76 28.02
C ILE A 5 -3.82 -3.41 28.68
N PRO A 6 -4.98 -3.27 29.35
CA PRO A 6 -5.35 -2.05 30.06
C PRO A 6 -4.29 -1.63 31.09
N GLY A 7 -3.85 -0.37 31.06
CA GLY A 7 -2.88 0.22 32.01
C GLY A 7 -1.40 0.01 31.65
N LYS A 8 -1.08 -0.73 30.59
CA LYS A 8 0.30 -0.95 30.13
C LYS A 8 0.70 0.12 29.10
N VAL A 9 1.88 0.72 29.28
CA VAL A 9 2.47 1.69 28.35
C VAL A 9 3.45 0.96 27.43
N TYR A 10 3.28 1.12 26.13
CA TYR A 10 4.12 0.49 25.11
C TYR A 10 5.08 1.51 24.48
N ARG A 11 6.23 1.04 23.96
CA ARG A 11 7.36 1.88 23.51
C ARG A 11 7.85 1.56 22.09
N GLU A 12 7.24 0.60 21.40
CA GLU A 12 7.63 0.18 20.05
C GLU A 12 6.89 1.02 19.00
N ILE A 13 7.54 1.32 17.87
CA ILE A 13 6.90 1.97 16.73
C ILE A 13 6.33 0.84 15.87
N VAL A 14 5.01 0.68 15.87
CA VAL A 14 4.30 -0.37 15.14
C VAL A 14 3.10 0.25 14.40
N GLY A 15 2.88 -0.17 13.16
CA GLY A 15 1.78 0.28 12.29
C GLY A 15 2.25 0.86 10.96
N SER A 16 1.47 0.69 9.89
CA SER A 16 1.74 1.32 8.60
C SER A 16 1.62 2.85 8.74
N ALA A 17 2.58 3.60 8.19
CA ALA A 17 2.82 5.02 8.50
C ALA A 17 1.57 5.93 8.52
N TYR A 18 0.58 5.66 7.68
CA TYR A 18 -0.66 6.44 7.56
C TYR A 18 -1.61 6.34 8.75
N TYR A 19 -1.60 5.22 9.50
CA TYR A 19 -2.57 4.95 10.56
C TYR A 19 -1.99 5.19 11.95
N VAL A 20 -0.72 5.56 12.04
CA VAL A 20 0.01 5.69 13.30
C VAL A 20 -0.49 6.92 14.07
N ALA A 21 -0.78 6.73 15.37
CA ALA A 21 -1.16 7.82 16.27
C ALA A 21 0.06 8.65 16.71
N PRO A 22 -0.07 9.97 16.95
CA PRO A 22 1.05 10.84 17.31
C PRO A 22 1.85 10.39 18.54
N GLU A 23 1.18 9.76 19.51
CA GLU A 23 1.80 9.26 20.73
C GLU A 23 2.62 7.97 20.55
N VAL A 24 2.40 7.22 19.46
CA VAL A 24 3.24 6.07 19.08
C VAL A 24 4.63 6.55 18.69
N LEU A 25 4.73 7.66 17.94
CA LEU A 25 5.99 8.32 17.59
C LEU A 25 6.75 8.80 18.84
N LYS A 26 6.01 9.15 19.89
CA LYS A 26 6.55 9.55 21.20
C LYS A 26 6.84 8.36 22.13
N ARG A 27 6.66 7.11 21.66
CA ARG A 27 6.89 5.85 22.37
C ARG A 27 6.20 5.77 23.73
N LYS A 28 5.01 6.36 23.85
CA LYS A 28 4.20 6.35 25.08
C LYS A 28 2.73 6.33 24.74
N TYR A 29 2.17 5.13 24.60
CA TYR A 29 0.80 4.96 24.14
C TYR A 29 0.06 3.83 24.86
N GLY A 30 -1.27 3.90 24.79
CA GLY A 30 -2.22 2.91 25.29
C GLY A 30 -3.16 2.43 24.18
N LYS A 31 -4.34 1.93 24.54
CA LYS A 31 -5.35 1.39 23.59
C LYS A 31 -6.00 2.48 22.72
N GLU A 32 -5.83 3.74 23.09
CA GLU A 32 -6.41 4.91 22.42
C GLU A 32 -5.89 5.08 20.98
N ILE A 33 -4.75 4.45 20.66
CA ILE A 33 -4.19 4.42 19.30
C ILE A 33 -5.14 3.76 18.31
N ASP A 34 -5.91 2.74 18.74
CA ASP A 34 -6.79 2.00 17.83
C ASP A 34 -7.96 2.89 17.38
N VAL A 35 -8.41 3.81 18.24
CA VAL A 35 -9.44 4.79 17.89
C VAL A 35 -8.91 5.82 16.89
N TRP A 36 -7.64 6.19 16.99
CA TRP A 36 -7.00 7.04 15.98
C TRP A 36 -6.92 6.34 14.63
N SER A 37 -6.39 5.11 14.59
CA SER A 37 -6.31 4.32 13.36
C SER A 37 -7.68 4.13 12.72
N ALA A 38 -8.71 3.83 13.51
CA ALA A 38 -10.09 3.75 13.04
C ALA A 38 -10.63 5.08 12.52
N GLY A 39 -10.23 6.21 13.13
CA GLY A 39 -10.57 7.56 12.68
C GLY A 39 -9.93 7.90 11.34
N VAL A 40 -8.67 7.49 11.12
CA VAL A 40 -7.98 7.62 9.83
C VAL A 40 -8.71 6.82 8.75
N ILE A 41 -9.08 5.56 9.06
CA ILE A 41 -9.85 4.72 8.14
C ILE A 41 -11.20 5.38 7.82
N LEU A 42 -11.93 5.86 8.83
CA LEU A 42 -13.21 6.54 8.63
C LEU A 42 -13.08 7.79 7.76
N TYR A 43 -12.03 8.59 7.97
CA TYR A 43 -11.72 9.75 7.14
C TYR A 43 -11.50 9.32 5.67
N ILE A 44 -10.74 8.25 5.43
CA ILE A 44 -10.48 7.72 4.08
C ILE A 44 -11.76 7.18 3.44
N LEU A 45 -12.62 6.48 4.19
CA LEU A 45 -13.88 5.95 3.68
C LEU A 45 -14.84 7.06 3.25
N LEU A 46 -14.82 8.20 3.96
CA LEU A 46 -15.69 9.34 3.66
C LEU A 46 -15.13 10.21 2.54
N SER A 47 -13.81 10.47 2.52
CA SER A 47 -13.18 11.42 1.61
C SER A 47 -12.44 10.80 0.43
N GLY A 48 -12.03 9.54 0.54
CA GLY A 48 -11.17 8.83 -0.39
C GLY A 48 -9.69 9.17 -0.28
N VAL A 49 -9.27 10.02 0.67
CA VAL A 49 -7.88 10.48 0.82
C VAL A 49 -7.43 10.36 2.27
N PRO A 50 -6.12 10.20 2.59
CA PRO A 50 -5.65 10.18 3.97
C PRO A 50 -5.74 11.58 4.60
N PRO A 51 -5.99 11.68 5.92
CA PRO A 51 -6.04 12.97 6.63
C PRO A 51 -4.67 13.64 6.79
N PHE A 52 -3.59 12.84 6.78
CA PHE A 52 -2.21 13.33 6.88
C PHE A 52 -1.41 12.81 5.71
N TRP A 53 -0.71 13.71 5.02
CA TRP A 53 0.00 13.39 3.79
C TRP A 53 1.26 14.23 3.61
N ALA A 54 2.31 13.61 3.09
CA ALA A 54 3.50 14.29 2.60
C ALA A 54 4.27 13.43 1.59
N GLU A 55 5.27 14.03 0.95
CA GLU A 55 6.14 13.35 -0.03
C GLU A 55 7.05 12.27 0.58
N THR A 56 7.29 12.31 1.88
CA THR A 56 8.17 11.36 2.57
C THR A 56 7.52 10.85 3.85
N GLU A 57 7.93 9.67 4.32
CA GLU A 57 7.48 9.12 5.61
C GLU A 57 7.73 10.09 6.77
N LYS A 58 8.90 10.74 6.77
CA LYS A 58 9.21 11.80 7.73
C LYS A 58 8.20 12.94 7.66
N GLY A 59 7.86 13.41 6.46
CA GLY A 59 6.85 14.46 6.29
C GLY A 59 5.46 14.02 6.75
N ILE A 60 5.09 12.75 6.57
CA ILE A 60 3.83 12.21 7.09
C ILE A 60 3.82 12.26 8.62
N PHE A 61 4.94 11.89 9.26
CA PHE A 61 5.08 12.00 10.71
C PHE A 61 5.02 13.45 11.18
N ASP A 62 5.65 14.37 10.46
CA ASP A 62 5.58 15.81 10.77
C ASP A 62 4.12 16.30 10.66
N ALA A 63 3.38 15.94 9.61
CA ALA A 63 1.96 16.28 9.45
C ALA A 63 1.06 15.66 10.55
N ILE A 64 1.33 14.41 10.97
CA ILE A 64 0.63 13.77 12.09
C ILE A 64 0.88 14.53 13.40
N LEU A 65 2.12 14.99 13.61
CA LEU A 65 2.51 15.75 14.80
C LEU A 65 1.94 17.18 14.81
N GLU A 66 1.77 17.80 13.64
CA GLU A 66 1.06 19.07 13.46
C GLU A 66 -0.44 18.90 13.74
N GLY A 67 -1.06 17.84 13.22
CA GLY A 67 -2.44 17.47 13.50
C GLY A 67 -3.50 18.31 12.79
N GLU A 68 -3.12 19.05 11.75
CA GLU A 68 -4.08 19.74 10.90
C GLU A 68 -4.82 18.73 10.03
N ILE A 69 -6.15 18.82 10.01
CA ILE A 69 -7.03 17.92 9.25
C ILE A 69 -7.92 18.77 8.38
N ASP A 70 -7.96 18.46 7.09
CA ASP A 70 -8.79 19.14 6.12
C ASP A 70 -10.24 18.62 6.16
N PHE A 71 -11.19 19.52 6.36
CA PHE A 71 -12.64 19.24 6.25
C PHE A 71 -13.34 20.22 5.29
N GLU A 72 -12.56 20.93 4.48
CA GLU A 72 -13.01 21.98 3.57
C GLU A 72 -12.91 21.53 2.11
N SER A 73 -11.89 20.76 1.75
CA SER A 73 -11.76 20.26 0.37
C SER A 73 -12.84 19.22 0.04
N SER A 74 -13.25 19.17 -1.23
CA SER A 74 -14.17 18.15 -1.72
C SER A 74 -13.65 16.74 -1.39
N PRO A 75 -14.50 15.81 -0.90
CA PRO A 75 -15.96 15.89 -0.81
C PRO A 75 -16.52 16.42 0.52
N TRP A 76 -15.69 16.92 1.43
CA TRP A 76 -16.10 17.29 2.80
C TRP A 76 -17.25 18.30 2.90
N PRO A 77 -17.38 19.33 2.03
CA PRO A 77 -18.56 20.20 2.06
C PRO A 77 -19.89 19.46 1.88
N SER A 78 -19.89 18.28 1.26
CA SER A 78 -21.09 17.45 1.06
C SER A 78 -21.33 16.41 2.17
N ILE A 79 -20.35 16.17 3.04
CA ILE A 79 -20.42 15.20 4.13
C ILE A 79 -21.08 15.85 5.36
N SER A 80 -21.93 15.09 6.07
CA SER A 80 -22.67 15.61 7.22
C SER A 80 -21.75 16.09 8.34
N GLU A 81 -22.13 17.19 9.00
CA GLU A 81 -21.38 17.71 10.16
C GLU A 81 -21.28 16.69 11.30
N SER A 82 -22.25 15.79 11.44
CA SER A 82 -22.21 14.69 12.42
C SER A 82 -21.08 13.69 12.12
N ALA A 83 -20.83 13.38 10.84
CA ALA A 83 -19.71 12.54 10.45
C ALA A 83 -18.36 13.25 10.71
N LYS A 84 -18.27 14.54 10.34
CA LYS A 84 -17.07 15.36 10.60
C LYS A 84 -16.78 15.48 12.10
N ASP A 85 -17.80 15.66 12.93
CA ASP A 85 -17.66 15.71 14.39
C ASP A 85 -17.09 14.39 14.94
N LEU A 86 -17.59 13.25 14.48
CA LEU A 86 -17.03 11.96 14.88
C LEU A 86 -15.56 11.83 14.50
N VAL A 87 -15.21 12.14 13.25
CA VAL A 87 -13.83 12.06 12.76
C VAL A 87 -12.91 12.99 13.55
N ARG A 88 -13.31 14.24 13.83
CA ARG A 88 -12.55 15.20 14.68
C ARG A 88 -12.29 14.65 16.08
N ARG A 89 -13.28 13.99 16.69
CA ARG A 89 -13.15 13.40 18.03
C ARG A 89 -12.25 12.15 18.06
N MET A 90 -12.29 11.34 17.00
CA MET A 90 -11.42 10.16 16.84
C MET A 90 -9.97 10.57 16.55
N LEU A 91 -9.77 11.63 15.77
CA LEU A 91 -8.44 12.17 15.41
C LEU A 91 -7.97 13.29 16.35
N THR A 92 -8.48 13.33 17.58
CA THR A 92 -7.98 14.27 18.59
C THR A 92 -6.57 13.87 19.04
N GLN A 93 -5.62 14.80 18.93
CA GLN A 93 -4.20 14.55 19.23
C GLN A 93 -3.94 14.12 20.67
N ASP A 94 -4.58 14.76 21.66
CA ASP A 94 -4.44 14.39 23.07
C ASP A 94 -5.20 13.08 23.34
N PRO A 95 -4.51 11.97 23.64
CA PRO A 95 -5.16 10.67 23.82
C PRO A 95 -6.14 10.65 25.00
N LYS A 96 -5.96 11.55 25.98
CA LYS A 96 -6.88 11.66 27.12
C LYS A 96 -8.19 12.36 26.78
N LYS A 97 -8.19 13.19 25.74
CA LYS A 97 -9.38 13.90 25.22
C LYS A 97 -10.02 13.18 24.04
N ARG A 98 -9.24 12.32 23.36
CA ARG A 98 -9.73 11.46 22.29
C ARG A 98 -10.88 10.60 22.78
N ILE A 99 -11.93 10.53 21.98
CA ILE A 99 -13.11 9.72 22.26
C ILE A 99 -12.72 8.25 22.45
N THR A 100 -13.36 7.54 23.36
CA THR A 100 -13.14 6.10 23.55
C THR A 100 -13.94 5.28 22.54
N SER A 101 -13.54 4.04 22.27
CA SER A 101 -14.30 3.14 21.39
C SER A 101 -15.76 2.94 21.82
N ALA A 102 -16.02 2.87 23.12
CA ALA A 102 -17.39 2.80 23.65
C ALA A 102 -18.20 4.07 23.31
N GLN A 103 -17.58 5.25 23.44
CA GLN A 103 -18.23 6.52 23.08
C GLN A 103 -18.38 6.69 21.56
N VAL A 104 -17.48 6.13 20.74
CA VAL A 104 -17.64 6.10 19.26
C VAL A 104 -18.92 5.34 18.89
N LEU A 105 -19.15 4.17 19.48
CA LEU A 105 -20.37 3.37 19.24
C LEU A 105 -21.65 4.08 19.69
N GLU A 106 -21.54 4.98 20.66
CA GLU A 106 -22.65 5.79 21.19
C GLU A 106 -22.83 7.12 20.44
N HIS A 107 -21.95 7.44 19.49
CA HIS A 107 -22.00 8.72 18.79
C HIS A 107 -23.27 8.82 17.92
N PRO A 108 -23.94 9.99 17.85
CA PRO A 108 -25.17 10.17 17.08
C PRO A 108 -25.05 9.71 15.62
N TRP A 109 -23.91 9.98 14.97
CA TRP A 109 -23.65 9.51 13.60
C TRP A 109 -23.74 7.99 13.44
N ILE A 110 -23.30 7.22 14.44
CA ILE A 110 -23.34 5.75 14.45
C ILE A 110 -24.72 5.24 14.88
N LYS A 111 -25.31 5.84 15.92
CA LYS A 111 -26.58 5.38 16.52
C LYS A 111 -27.83 5.73 15.73
N GLU A 112 -27.88 6.92 15.15
CA GLU A 112 -29.10 7.47 14.55
C GLU A 112 -29.17 7.20 13.04
N GLY A 113 -28.33 6.30 12.52
CA GLY A 113 -28.26 6.02 11.08
C GLY A 113 -27.74 7.21 10.28
N GLY A 114 -26.84 8.02 10.86
CA GLY A 114 -26.23 9.16 10.18
C GLY A 114 -25.26 8.77 9.06
N ALA A 115 -24.86 7.50 9.01
CA ALA A 115 -24.22 6.90 7.86
C ALA A 115 -25.24 6.77 6.72
N SER A 116 -24.93 7.38 5.59
CA SER A 116 -25.79 7.32 4.40
C SER A 116 -25.95 5.88 3.93
N ASP A 117 -27.20 5.43 3.68
CA ASP A 117 -27.51 4.15 3.01
C ASP A 117 -27.06 4.12 1.54
N ARG A 118 -26.61 5.26 1.01
CA ARG A 118 -26.00 5.31 -0.33
C ARG A 118 -24.75 4.41 -0.32
N PRO A 119 -24.55 3.61 -1.38
CA PRO A 119 -23.31 2.87 -1.56
C PRO A 119 -22.09 3.77 -1.39
N ILE A 120 -20.99 3.19 -0.91
CA ILE A 120 -19.67 3.84 -0.92
C ILE A 120 -19.50 4.53 -2.27
N ASP A 121 -19.13 5.82 -2.25
CA ASP A 121 -19.06 6.63 -3.46
C ASP A 121 -18.27 5.87 -4.55
N SER A 122 -18.82 5.86 -5.76
CA SER A 122 -18.18 5.25 -6.92
C SER A 122 -16.73 5.69 -7.11
N ALA A 123 -16.37 6.90 -6.70
CA ALA A 123 -15.01 7.41 -6.73
C ALA A 123 -14.08 6.66 -5.75
N VAL A 124 -14.53 6.35 -4.54
CA VAL A 124 -13.74 5.58 -3.56
C VAL A 124 -13.60 4.13 -4.02
N LEU A 125 -14.68 3.53 -4.52
CA LEU A 125 -14.64 2.18 -5.12
C LEU A 125 -13.73 2.13 -6.34
N SER A 126 -13.78 3.14 -7.21
CA SER A 126 -12.89 3.26 -8.38
C SER A 126 -11.43 3.31 -7.96
N ARG A 127 -11.09 4.14 -6.96
CA ARG A 127 -9.72 4.27 -6.45
C ARG A 127 -9.20 3.00 -5.78
N MET A 128 -10.05 2.28 -5.04
CA MET A 128 -9.67 1.00 -4.45
C MET A 128 -9.41 -0.08 -5.51
N LYS A 129 -10.20 -0.10 -6.59
CA LYS A 129 -9.99 -1.02 -7.71
C LYS A 129 -8.71 -0.68 -8.49
N GLN A 130 -8.54 0.60 -8.79
CA GLN A 130 -7.35 1.17 -9.42
C GLN A 130 -6.05 0.80 -8.68
N PHE A 131 -6.00 1.00 -7.36
CA PHE A 131 -4.85 0.63 -6.54
C PHE A 131 -4.51 -0.87 -6.64
N ARG A 132 -5.53 -1.74 -6.59
CA ARG A 132 -5.34 -3.19 -6.75
C ARG A 132 -4.83 -3.55 -8.15
N ALA A 133 -5.32 -2.87 -9.18
CA ALA A 133 -4.97 -3.10 -10.57
C ALA A 133 -3.51 -2.66 -10.87
N MET A 134 -3.09 -1.51 -10.37
CA MET A 134 -1.72 -1.00 -10.47
C MET A 134 -0.71 -1.96 -9.82
N ASN A 135 -1.03 -2.51 -8.65
CA ASN A 135 -0.19 -3.50 -7.98
C ASN A 135 0.00 -4.76 -8.83
N LYS A 136 -0.99 -5.15 -9.64
CA LYS A 136 -0.90 -6.31 -10.54
C LYS A 136 -0.01 -6.07 -11.75
N LEU A 137 -0.16 -4.93 -12.46
CA LEU A 137 0.72 -4.60 -13.59
C LEU A 137 2.17 -4.50 -13.11
N LYS A 138 2.39 -3.81 -11.99
CA LYS A 138 3.72 -3.68 -11.41
C LYS A 138 4.31 -5.03 -11.00
N LYS A 139 3.52 -5.89 -10.35
CA LYS A 139 3.94 -7.26 -9.98
C LYS A 139 4.35 -8.06 -11.21
N LEU A 140 3.61 -7.93 -12.31
CA LEU A 140 3.96 -8.59 -13.56
C LEU A 140 5.24 -8.01 -14.19
N ALA A 141 5.40 -6.69 -14.22
CA ALA A 141 6.63 -6.06 -14.72
C ALA A 141 7.87 -6.47 -13.91
N LEU A 142 7.75 -6.52 -12.58
CA LEU A 142 8.83 -6.98 -11.69
C LEU A 142 9.15 -8.46 -11.89
N LYS A 143 8.13 -9.30 -12.11
CA LYS A 143 8.31 -10.70 -12.47
C LYS A 143 9.13 -10.84 -13.75
N VAL A 144 8.77 -10.10 -14.79
CA VAL A 144 9.49 -10.11 -16.07
C VAL A 144 10.93 -9.64 -15.90
N ILE A 145 11.18 -8.64 -15.03
CA ILE A 145 12.55 -8.23 -14.69
C ILE A 145 13.28 -9.39 -14.01
N ALA A 146 12.68 -10.02 -13.01
CA ALA A 146 13.27 -11.14 -12.28
C ALA A 146 13.58 -12.35 -13.18
N GLU A 147 12.73 -12.62 -14.18
CA GLU A 147 12.93 -13.69 -15.17
C GLU A 147 14.00 -13.38 -16.21
N ASN A 148 14.24 -12.09 -16.51
CA ASN A 148 15.29 -11.64 -17.43
C ASN A 148 16.67 -11.49 -16.78
N LEU A 149 16.77 -11.64 -15.45
CA LEU A 149 18.06 -11.69 -14.77
C LEU A 149 18.78 -13.00 -15.09
N SER A 150 20.11 -12.95 -15.13
CA SER A 150 20.90 -14.14 -15.47
C SER A 150 20.71 -15.27 -14.45
N GLU A 151 20.79 -16.53 -14.89
CA GLU A 151 20.66 -17.68 -13.99
C GLU A 151 21.61 -17.59 -12.79
N ASP A 152 22.83 -17.08 -12.97
CA ASP A 152 23.78 -16.90 -11.88
C ASP A 152 23.35 -15.85 -10.85
N GLU A 153 22.62 -14.81 -11.26
CA GLU A 153 22.08 -13.76 -10.39
C GLU A 153 20.85 -14.23 -9.60
N ILE A 154 19.99 -15.06 -10.20
CA ILE A 154 18.77 -15.55 -9.54
C ILE A 154 18.96 -16.88 -8.82
N LYS A 155 19.97 -17.68 -9.15
CA LYS A 155 20.18 -19.01 -8.56
C LYS A 155 20.41 -18.93 -7.06
N GLY A 156 21.14 -17.93 -6.58
CA GLY A 156 21.31 -17.67 -5.15
C GLY A 156 19.98 -17.30 -4.47
N LEU A 157 19.20 -16.42 -5.09
CA LEU A 157 17.89 -15.99 -4.58
C LEU A 157 16.86 -17.12 -4.57
N LYS A 158 16.84 -17.94 -5.62
CA LYS A 158 15.98 -19.11 -5.72
C LYS A 158 16.32 -20.16 -4.65
N GLN A 159 17.60 -20.41 -4.41
CA GLN A 159 18.03 -21.28 -3.32
C GLN A 159 17.65 -20.70 -1.95
N MET A 160 17.80 -19.39 -1.74
CA MET A 160 17.36 -18.74 -0.51
C MET A 160 15.85 -18.86 -0.31
N PHE A 161 15.06 -18.63 -1.35
CA PHE A 161 13.60 -18.77 -1.32
C PHE A 161 13.20 -20.20 -0.94
N THR A 162 13.70 -21.21 -1.65
CA THR A 162 13.39 -22.63 -1.36
C THR A 162 13.86 -23.06 0.03
N ASN A 163 14.93 -22.46 0.56
CA ASN A 163 15.36 -22.76 1.93
C ASN A 163 14.46 -22.12 3.01
N MET A 164 13.75 -21.04 2.67
CA MET A 164 12.79 -20.36 3.54
C MET A 164 11.39 -20.96 3.44
N ASP A 165 10.92 -21.26 2.22
CA ASP A 165 9.65 -21.94 1.91
C ASP A 165 9.76 -23.44 2.26
N THR A 166 9.58 -23.76 3.54
CA THR A 166 9.85 -25.09 4.06
C THR A 166 8.76 -26.10 3.72
N ASP A 167 7.53 -25.62 3.50
CA ASP A 167 6.41 -26.45 3.08
C ASP A 167 6.22 -26.54 1.57
N ASN A 168 7.02 -25.78 0.79
CA ASN A 168 6.94 -25.67 -0.67
C ASN A 168 5.57 -25.18 -1.15
N SER A 169 4.93 -24.31 -0.37
CA SER A 169 3.65 -23.67 -0.74
C SER A 169 3.82 -22.68 -1.90
N GLY A 170 5.06 -22.30 -2.24
CA GLY A 170 5.35 -21.27 -3.23
C GLY A 170 5.23 -19.85 -2.67
N SER A 171 5.10 -19.70 -1.36
CA SER A 171 5.05 -18.43 -0.64
C SER A 171 5.71 -18.56 0.72
N ILE A 172 6.37 -17.51 1.20
CA ILE A 172 7.02 -17.49 2.51
C ILE A 172 6.08 -16.82 3.51
N THR A 173 5.65 -17.58 4.52
CA THR A 173 4.86 -17.06 5.63
C THR A 173 5.72 -16.31 6.66
N TYR A 174 5.09 -15.57 7.59
CA TYR A 174 5.81 -14.90 8.69
C TYR A 174 6.67 -15.86 9.51
N GLU A 175 6.15 -17.05 9.82
CA GLU A 175 6.88 -18.05 10.61
C GLU A 175 8.05 -18.66 9.83
N GLU A 176 7.89 -18.85 8.52
CA GLU A 176 8.96 -19.33 7.63
C GLU A 176 10.05 -18.28 7.44
N LEU A 177 9.69 -17.01 7.27
CA LEU A 177 10.64 -15.91 7.21
C LEU A 177 11.44 -15.81 8.51
N LYS A 178 10.74 -15.83 9.67
CA LYS A 178 11.36 -15.79 11.00
C LYS A 178 12.32 -16.96 11.21
N THR A 179 11.88 -18.17 10.89
CA THR A 179 12.66 -19.40 11.06
C THR A 179 13.85 -19.43 10.11
N GLY A 180 13.64 -19.06 8.84
CA GLY A 180 14.66 -18.99 7.80
C GLY A 180 15.77 -18.00 8.13
N LEU A 181 15.43 -16.77 8.54
CA LEU A 181 16.41 -15.75 8.92
C LEU A 181 17.20 -16.12 10.18
N THR A 182 16.55 -16.76 11.16
CA THR A 182 17.22 -17.29 12.35
C THR A 182 18.23 -18.38 11.98
N ARG A 183 17.87 -19.28 11.06
CA ARG A 183 18.76 -20.35 10.57
C ARG A 183 19.97 -19.81 9.82
N LEU A 184 19.82 -18.67 9.13
CA LEU A 184 20.90 -17.96 8.45
C LEU A 184 21.79 -17.14 9.41
N GLY A 185 21.58 -17.25 10.72
CA GLY A 185 22.44 -16.64 11.75
C GLY A 185 22.06 -15.21 12.13
N SER A 186 20.94 -14.69 11.64
CA SER A 186 20.46 -13.35 11.99
C SER A 186 19.70 -13.38 13.32
N LYS A 187 20.07 -12.52 14.26
CA LYS A 187 19.32 -12.31 15.51
C LYS A 187 18.38 -11.12 15.36
N LEU A 188 17.39 -11.26 14.48
CA LEU A 188 16.37 -10.23 14.29
C LEU A 188 15.28 -10.35 15.37
N SER A 189 14.79 -9.22 15.85
CA SER A 189 13.62 -9.17 16.72
C SER A 189 12.34 -9.46 15.93
N GLU A 190 11.25 -9.79 16.63
CA GLU A 190 9.94 -9.96 15.97
C GLU A 190 9.47 -8.70 15.23
N THR A 191 9.85 -7.51 15.72
CA THR A 191 9.51 -6.24 15.05
C THR A 191 10.26 -6.09 13.74
N GLU A 192 11.54 -6.48 13.68
CA GLU A 192 12.35 -6.40 12.46
C GLU A 192 11.85 -7.39 11.41
N VAL A 193 11.45 -8.60 11.80
CA VAL A 193 10.85 -9.58 10.87
C VAL A 193 9.50 -9.07 10.34
N LYS A 194 8.68 -8.44 11.17
CA LYS A 194 7.43 -7.82 10.71
C LYS A 194 7.67 -6.68 9.73
N GLN A 195 8.67 -5.83 9.98
CA GLN A 195 9.01 -4.75 9.05
C GLN A 195 9.50 -5.28 7.71
N LEU A 196 10.29 -6.37 7.71
CA LEU A 196 10.71 -7.04 6.47
C LEU A 196 9.52 -7.64 5.73
N MET A 197 8.57 -8.25 6.45
CA MET A 197 7.34 -8.76 5.88
C MET A 197 6.52 -7.63 5.25
N GLU A 198 6.25 -6.55 5.99
CA GLU A 198 5.51 -5.38 5.49
C GLU A 198 6.19 -4.70 4.29
N ALA A 199 7.53 -4.75 4.21
CA ALA A 199 8.28 -4.18 3.09
C ALA A 199 8.28 -5.07 1.83
N ALA A 200 8.16 -6.39 2.01
CA ALA A 200 8.24 -7.36 0.93
C ALA A 200 6.85 -7.78 0.39
N ASP A 201 5.84 -7.85 1.24
CA ASP A 201 4.45 -8.18 0.91
C ASP A 201 3.76 -6.97 0.26
N VAL A 202 4.04 -6.76 -1.03
CA VAL A 202 3.55 -5.61 -1.82
C VAL A 202 2.03 -5.65 -1.99
N ASP A 203 1.44 -6.84 -2.10
CA ASP A 203 0.00 -6.99 -2.31
C ASP A 203 -0.83 -7.14 -1.01
N GLY A 204 -0.16 -7.27 0.14
CA GLY A 204 -0.76 -7.29 1.47
C GLY A 204 -1.49 -8.59 1.79
N ASN A 205 -1.16 -9.69 1.12
CA ASN A 205 -1.83 -10.98 1.30
C ASN A 205 -1.36 -11.73 2.56
N GLY A 206 -0.30 -11.24 3.23
CA GLY A 206 0.28 -11.80 4.45
C GLY A 206 1.36 -12.86 4.22
N THR A 207 1.75 -13.11 2.97
CA THR A 207 2.85 -13.99 2.57
C THR A 207 3.73 -13.30 1.52
N ILE A 208 4.94 -13.79 1.33
CA ILE A 208 5.88 -13.27 0.32
C ILE A 208 6.03 -14.33 -0.77
N ASP A 209 5.49 -14.07 -1.95
CA ASP A 209 5.72 -14.96 -3.08
C ASP A 209 7.14 -14.83 -3.66
N TYR A 210 7.47 -15.70 -4.62
CA TYR A 210 8.80 -15.70 -5.23
C TYR A 210 9.18 -14.35 -5.86
N ILE A 211 8.22 -13.66 -6.48
CA ILE A 211 8.45 -12.38 -7.16
C ILE A 211 8.69 -11.28 -6.13
N GLU A 212 7.89 -11.26 -5.06
CA GLU A 212 8.04 -10.34 -3.93
C GLU A 212 9.37 -10.55 -3.22
N PHE A 213 9.77 -11.79 -2.99
CA PHE A 213 11.06 -12.12 -2.39
C PHE A 213 12.23 -11.65 -3.24
N VAL A 214 12.21 -11.97 -4.54
CA VAL A 214 13.28 -11.57 -5.47
C VAL A 214 13.32 -10.05 -5.59
N THR A 215 12.17 -9.39 -5.67
CA THR A 215 12.09 -7.92 -5.70
C THR A 215 12.64 -7.29 -4.42
N ALA A 216 12.29 -7.82 -3.25
CA ALA A 216 12.74 -7.28 -1.96
C ALA A 216 14.24 -7.49 -1.71
N THR A 217 14.81 -8.56 -2.29
CA THR A 217 16.24 -8.92 -2.11
C THR A 217 17.14 -8.38 -3.22
N LEU A 218 16.58 -8.03 -4.38
CA LEU A 218 17.30 -7.34 -5.44
C LEU A 218 17.64 -5.92 -5.03
N HIS A 219 18.87 -5.52 -5.29
CA HIS A 219 19.25 -4.12 -5.09
C HIS A 219 18.42 -3.21 -5.99
N ARG A 220 17.90 -2.13 -5.40
CA ARG A 220 17.07 -1.11 -6.07
C ARG A 220 17.68 -0.60 -7.39
N HIS A 221 19.00 -0.41 -7.44
CA HIS A 221 19.69 0.03 -8.67
C HIS A 221 19.55 -0.96 -9.84
N LYS A 222 19.33 -2.26 -9.57
CA LYS A 222 19.07 -3.27 -10.62
C LYS A 222 17.63 -3.22 -11.09
N LEU A 223 16.67 -3.11 -10.18
CA LEU A 223 15.25 -2.99 -10.53
C LEU A 223 14.96 -1.73 -11.33
N GLU A 224 15.63 -0.63 -10.99
CA GLU A 224 15.52 0.66 -11.68
C GLU A 224 16.53 0.82 -12.84
N SER A 225 17.31 -0.22 -13.15
CA SER A 225 18.26 -0.14 -14.26
C SER A 225 17.52 0.00 -15.58
N GLU A 226 18.02 0.90 -16.43
CA GLU A 226 17.38 1.21 -17.71
C GLU A 226 17.24 -0.04 -18.58
N GLN A 227 18.24 -0.93 -18.56
CA GLN A 227 18.21 -2.20 -19.29
C GLN A 227 17.05 -3.09 -18.83
N ASN A 228 16.83 -3.23 -17.52
CA ASN A 228 15.76 -4.07 -16.99
C ASN A 228 14.37 -3.45 -17.24
N LEU A 229 14.24 -2.13 -17.09
CA LEU A 229 12.99 -1.43 -17.40
C LEU A 229 12.66 -1.53 -18.90
N ARG A 230 13.64 -1.41 -19.79
CA ARG A 230 13.45 -1.61 -21.24
C ARG A 230 13.07 -3.05 -21.58
N SER A 231 13.70 -4.04 -20.94
CA SER A 231 13.37 -5.45 -21.14
C SER A 231 11.94 -5.75 -20.70
N ALA A 232 11.53 -5.21 -19.55
CA ALA A 232 10.16 -5.34 -19.06
C ALA A 232 9.16 -4.66 -19.99
N PHE A 233 9.46 -3.45 -20.46
CA PHE A 233 8.61 -2.73 -21.41
C PHE A 233 8.43 -3.52 -22.71
N GLY A 234 9.53 -4.01 -23.30
CA GLY A 234 9.50 -4.81 -24.53
C GLY A 234 8.86 -6.20 -24.38
N TYR A 235 8.64 -6.67 -23.15
CA TYR A 235 7.81 -7.86 -22.93
C TYR A 235 6.33 -7.57 -23.19
N PHE A 236 5.86 -6.37 -22.83
CA PHE A 236 4.50 -5.93 -23.04
C PHE A 236 4.30 -5.41 -24.48
N ASP A 237 5.19 -4.55 -24.97
CA ASP A 237 5.20 -4.03 -26.34
C ASP A 237 5.68 -5.13 -27.32
N LYS A 238 4.74 -5.96 -27.80
CA LYS A 238 5.02 -7.13 -28.64
C LYS A 238 5.31 -6.73 -30.08
N ASP A 239 4.68 -5.66 -30.56
CA ASP A 239 4.86 -5.18 -31.93
C ASP A 239 6.06 -4.22 -32.08
N GLY A 240 6.64 -3.77 -30.97
CA GLY A 240 7.81 -2.89 -30.94
C GLY A 240 7.46 -1.45 -31.36
N SER A 241 6.20 -1.05 -31.20
CA SER A 241 5.72 0.28 -31.55
C SER A 241 6.25 1.38 -30.63
N GLY A 242 6.80 1.02 -29.47
CA GLY A 242 7.20 1.95 -28.43
C GLY A 242 6.04 2.33 -27.48
N PHE A 243 4.89 1.65 -27.61
CA PHE A 243 3.70 1.86 -26.79
C PHE A 243 3.14 0.50 -26.39
N ILE A 244 2.73 0.35 -25.13
CA ILE A 244 1.96 -0.81 -24.68
C ILE A 244 0.49 -0.50 -24.94
N THR A 245 -0.11 -1.22 -25.89
CA THR A 245 -1.53 -1.08 -26.20
C THR A 245 -2.41 -1.87 -25.24
N MET A 246 -3.72 -1.57 -25.25
CA MET A 246 -4.69 -2.29 -24.42
C MET A 246 -4.71 -3.79 -24.72
N ASP A 247 -4.64 -4.18 -25.98
CA ASP A 247 -4.66 -5.58 -26.40
C ASP A 247 -3.40 -6.33 -25.94
N GLU A 248 -2.25 -5.67 -25.99
CA GLU A 248 -0.97 -6.22 -25.54
C GLU A 248 -0.91 -6.38 -24.01
N LEU A 249 -1.36 -5.36 -23.29
CA LEU A 249 -1.49 -5.42 -21.84
C LEU A 249 -2.46 -6.53 -21.42
N GLU A 250 -3.59 -6.65 -22.12
CA GLU A 250 -4.57 -7.70 -21.89
C GLU A 250 -4.00 -9.09 -22.10
N ALA A 251 -3.30 -9.30 -23.22
CA ALA A 251 -2.67 -10.57 -23.53
C ALA A 251 -1.65 -10.96 -22.45
N ALA A 252 -0.76 -10.04 -22.07
CA ALA A 252 0.26 -10.27 -21.05
C ALA A 252 -0.34 -10.56 -19.66
N MET A 253 -1.39 -9.82 -19.27
CA MET A 253 -2.04 -10.04 -17.97
C MET A 253 -2.85 -11.33 -17.91
N LYS A 254 -3.53 -11.70 -19.00
CA LYS A 254 -4.29 -12.97 -19.09
C LYS A 254 -3.37 -14.18 -19.08
N GLU A 255 -2.21 -14.11 -19.72
CA GLU A 255 -1.19 -15.18 -19.71
C GLU A 255 -0.76 -15.58 -18.29
N HIS A 256 -0.70 -14.60 -17.37
CA HIS A 256 -0.34 -14.85 -15.97
C HIS A 256 -1.53 -14.92 -15.02
N GLY A 257 -2.77 -14.94 -15.52
CA GLY A 257 -3.98 -14.99 -14.69
C GLY A 257 -4.20 -13.74 -13.82
N LEU A 258 -3.61 -12.60 -14.20
CA LEU A 258 -3.56 -11.39 -13.38
C LEU A 258 -4.60 -10.31 -13.76
N GLY A 259 -5.48 -10.51 -14.76
CA GLY A 259 -6.42 -9.46 -15.18
C GLY A 259 -7.71 -9.96 -15.82
N ASP A 260 -8.79 -9.22 -15.56
CA ASP A 260 -10.00 -9.19 -16.39
C ASP A 260 -10.06 -7.89 -17.18
N ASP A 261 -10.94 -7.80 -18.18
CA ASP A 261 -11.08 -6.63 -19.05
C ASP A 261 -11.38 -5.33 -18.28
N THR A 262 -11.88 -5.44 -17.04
CA THR A 262 -12.13 -4.29 -16.16
C THR A 262 -10.83 -3.79 -15.53
N THR A 263 -10.02 -4.71 -15.01
CA THR A 263 -8.71 -4.45 -14.42
C THR A 263 -7.77 -3.76 -15.42
N ILE A 264 -7.80 -4.18 -16.69
CA ILE A 264 -6.92 -3.65 -17.75
C ILE A 264 -7.26 -2.19 -18.08
N LYS A 265 -8.55 -1.88 -18.21
CA LYS A 265 -9.02 -0.50 -18.44
C LYS A 265 -8.66 0.42 -17.27
N GLU A 266 -8.77 -0.08 -16.04
CA GLU A 266 -8.38 0.65 -14.84
C GLU A 266 -6.89 0.98 -14.83
N ILE A 267 -6.03 0.04 -15.23
CA ILE A 267 -4.58 0.25 -15.32
C ILE A 267 -4.23 1.34 -16.33
N ILE A 268 -4.78 1.27 -17.54
CA ILE A 268 -4.51 2.28 -18.57
C ILE A 268 -4.92 3.65 -18.05
N SER A 269 -6.13 3.79 -17.50
CA SER A 269 -6.63 5.09 -17.03
C SER A 269 -5.79 5.77 -15.94
N GLU A 270 -4.90 5.03 -15.27
CA GLU A 270 -4.02 5.58 -14.24
C GLU A 270 -2.60 5.83 -14.71
N VAL A 271 -2.10 5.01 -15.64
CA VAL A 271 -0.73 5.08 -16.13
C VAL A 271 -0.62 6.02 -17.34
N ASP A 272 -1.65 6.04 -18.18
CA ASP A 272 -1.81 6.91 -19.34
C ASP A 272 -2.06 8.35 -18.88
N THR A 273 -1.00 9.14 -18.81
CA THR A 273 -1.03 10.53 -18.35
C THR A 273 -1.40 11.51 -19.45
N ASP A 274 -1.10 11.17 -20.71
CA ASP A 274 -1.43 11.99 -21.87
C ASP A 274 -2.79 11.67 -22.50
N ASN A 275 -3.46 10.61 -22.01
CA ASN A 275 -4.77 10.11 -22.40
C ASN A 275 -4.83 9.67 -23.87
N ASP A 276 -3.75 9.11 -24.41
CA ASP A 276 -3.70 8.58 -25.78
C ASP A 276 -4.27 7.15 -25.91
N GLY A 277 -4.63 6.53 -24.78
CA GLY A 277 -5.19 5.18 -24.67
C GLY A 277 -4.14 4.07 -24.66
N ARG A 278 -2.84 4.42 -24.51
CA ARG A 278 -1.69 3.52 -24.52
C ARG A 278 -0.74 3.91 -23.39
N ILE A 279 0.29 3.12 -23.17
CA ILE A 279 1.31 3.41 -22.16
C ILE A 279 2.65 3.54 -22.87
N ASN A 280 3.24 4.74 -22.86
CA ASN A 280 4.58 4.96 -23.38
C ASN A 280 5.68 4.54 -22.36
N TYR A 281 6.94 4.56 -22.79
CA TYR A 281 8.06 4.11 -21.96
C TYR A 281 8.24 4.97 -20.70
N GLU A 282 8.07 6.29 -20.82
CA GLU A 282 8.17 7.24 -19.71
C GLU A 282 7.09 6.98 -18.65
N GLU A 283 5.86 6.74 -19.07
CA GLU A 283 4.72 6.40 -18.22
C GLU A 283 4.91 5.06 -17.51
N PHE A 284 5.38 4.04 -18.24
CA PHE A 284 5.74 2.75 -17.65
C PHE A 284 6.86 2.90 -16.60
N CYS A 285 7.88 3.71 -16.88
CA CYS A 285 8.94 4.01 -15.93
C CYS A 285 8.43 4.77 -14.71
N ALA A 286 7.53 5.74 -14.91
CA ALA A 286 6.89 6.47 -13.83
C ALA A 286 6.11 5.50 -12.93
N MET A 287 5.31 4.60 -13.51
CA MET A 287 4.60 3.54 -12.80
C MET A 287 5.55 2.61 -12.00
N MET A 288 6.66 2.19 -12.58
CA MET A 288 7.63 1.33 -11.89
C MET A 288 8.27 2.04 -10.68
N ARG A 289 8.49 3.34 -10.79
CA ARG A 289 9.05 4.19 -9.72
C ARG A 289 7.99 4.61 -8.70
N SER A 290 6.72 4.70 -9.10
CA SER A 290 5.58 5.13 -8.27
C SER A 290 5.04 4.09 -7.28
N GLY A 291 5.78 3.00 -7.06
CA GLY A 291 5.53 2.09 -5.94
C GLY A 291 6.78 1.58 -5.25
N SER A 292 7.96 2.11 -5.59
CA SER A 292 9.10 2.13 -4.66
C SER A 292 9.22 3.52 -4.00
N ALA A 293 8.26 4.39 -4.32
CA ALA A 293 7.76 5.53 -3.57
C ALA A 293 6.22 5.48 -3.68
N ASN A 294 5.53 5.58 -2.54
CA ASN A 294 4.14 5.99 -2.27
C ASN A 294 3.10 6.25 -3.40
N PRO A 295 1.78 6.20 -3.11
CA PRO A 295 0.62 6.57 -3.97
C PRO A 295 0.57 8.03 -4.51
N GLN A 296 1.72 8.66 -4.75
CA GLN A 296 1.97 10.09 -4.94
C GLN A 296 1.65 10.65 -6.33
N GLN A 297 1.29 9.86 -7.34
CA GLN A 297 1.12 10.39 -8.71
C GLN A 297 -0.32 10.51 -9.22
N ALA A 298 -1.30 9.83 -8.62
CA ALA A 298 -2.70 9.89 -9.07
C ALA A 298 -3.44 11.22 -8.79
N MET A 299 -2.80 12.20 -8.14
CA MET A 299 -3.43 13.49 -7.80
C MET A 299 -2.84 14.71 -8.52
N LYS A 300 -1.84 14.54 -9.40
CA LYS A 300 -1.24 15.68 -10.11
C LYS A 300 -2.05 16.21 -11.32
N LEU A 301 -3.26 15.71 -11.57
CA LEU A 301 -4.11 16.15 -12.70
C LEU A 301 -5.32 17.02 -12.33
N LYS A 302 -5.41 17.56 -11.09
CA LYS A 302 -6.58 18.36 -10.68
C LYS A 302 -6.29 19.67 -9.93
N TYR A 303 -5.18 20.34 -10.24
CA TYR A 303 -5.03 21.78 -9.95
C TYR A 303 -4.49 22.49 -11.19
#